data_AF-A0A916S4Z2-F1
#
_entry.id   AF-A0A916S4Z2-F1
#
_cell.length_a   1.000
_cell.length_b   1.000
_cell.length_c   1.000
_cell.angle_alpha   90.00
_cell.angle_beta   90.00
_cell.angle_gamma   90.00
#
_symmetry.space_group_name_H-M   'P 1'
#
loop_
_entity.id
_entity.type
_entity.pdbx_description
1 polymer ?
#
loop_
_entity_poly.entity_id
_entity_poly.type
_entity_poly.pdbx_seq_one_letter_code
_entity_poly.pdbx_strand_id
1 'polypeptide(L)'
;MARESIFMLLAVSFMLSGCMTVEEERAERLARDRDRCAEYGYAWNSPSFANCMMNLDNQRQWRKTARDIADAAAYGGGPSQDRVHDLAIQRSGDERYPICNAASEGAGLDIVAGGWYGKNCRMK
;
A
#
# COMPACT_ATOMS: atom_id res chain seq x y z
N MET A 1 -7.19 4.70 -46.64
CA MET A 1 -7.74 5.98 -46.13
C MET A 1 -8.71 5.80 -44.96
N ALA A 2 -9.92 5.25 -45.12
CA ALA A 2 -10.89 5.16 -44.01
C ALA A 2 -10.40 4.35 -42.79
N ARG A 3 -9.67 3.25 -43.00
CA ARG A 3 -9.14 2.40 -41.93
C ARG A 3 -8.07 3.12 -41.08
N GLU A 4 -7.22 3.91 -41.71
CA GLU A 4 -6.17 4.70 -41.03
C GLU A 4 -6.77 5.87 -40.25
N SER A 5 -7.81 6.51 -40.81
CA SER A 5 -8.57 7.56 -40.13
C SER A 5 -9.31 7.06 -38.88
N ILE A 6 -9.84 5.83 -38.92
CA ILE A 6 -10.51 5.21 -37.76
C ILE A 6 -9.51 4.95 -36.62
N PHE A 7 -8.29 4.47 -36.93
CA PHE A 7 -7.26 4.26 -35.91
C PHE A 7 -6.80 5.56 -35.25
N MET A 8 -6.64 6.65 -36.02
CA MET A 8 -6.34 7.96 -35.45
C MET A 8 -7.46 8.47 -34.54
N LEU A 9 -8.72 8.34 -34.95
CA LEU A 9 -9.86 8.78 -34.13
C LEU A 9 -9.96 8.01 -32.80
N LEU A 10 -9.72 6.69 -32.84
CA LEU A 10 -9.67 5.86 -31.63
C LEU A 10 -8.53 6.27 -30.69
N ALA A 11 -7.33 6.51 -31.24
CA ALA A 11 -6.17 6.95 -30.46
C ALA A 11 -6.41 8.31 -29.79
N VAL A 12 -7.04 9.26 -30.50
CA VAL A 12 -7.41 10.57 -29.95
C VAL A 12 -8.43 10.43 -28.83
N SER A 13 -9.48 9.60 -29.01
CA SER A 13 -10.47 9.39 -27.95
C SER A 13 -9.90 8.77 -26.67
N PHE A 14 -8.88 7.91 -26.77
CA PHE A 14 -8.18 7.34 -25.62
C PHE A 14 -7.28 8.34 -24.88
N MET A 15 -6.75 9.35 -25.58
CA MET A 15 -5.98 10.42 -24.94
C MET A 15 -6.85 11.38 -24.13
N LEU A 16 -8.15 11.51 -24.46
CA LEU A 16 -9.06 12.41 -23.74
C LEU A 16 -9.72 11.78 -22.49
N SER A 17 -9.64 10.46 -22.28
CA SER A 17 -10.34 9.78 -21.17
C SER A 17 -9.65 9.90 -19.80
N GLY A 18 -8.60 10.72 -19.66
CA GLY A 18 -7.74 10.77 -18.45
C GLY A 18 -7.86 12.03 -17.59
N CYS A 19 -8.64 13.04 -17.98
CA CYS A 19 -8.70 14.33 -17.30
C CYS A 19 -10.01 14.50 -16.51
N MET A 20 -10.28 13.62 -15.54
CA MET A 20 -11.36 13.86 -14.58
C MET A 20 -10.80 14.59 -13.35
N THR A 21 -11.51 15.61 -12.90
CA THR A 21 -11.15 16.33 -11.67
C THR A 21 -11.48 15.51 -10.44
N VAL A 22 -10.79 15.77 -9.32
CA VAL A 22 -11.02 15.05 -8.04
C VAL A 22 -12.50 15.15 -7.61
N GLU A 23 -13.13 16.30 -7.87
CA GLU A 23 -14.53 16.54 -7.54
C GLU A 23 -15.50 15.72 -8.40
N GLU A 24 -15.24 15.61 -9.70
CA GLU A 24 -16.03 14.76 -10.60
C GLU A 24 -15.94 13.29 -10.17
N GLU A 25 -14.73 12.82 -9.81
CA GLU A 25 -14.52 11.45 -9.34
C GLU A 25 -15.26 11.18 -8.02
N ARG A 26 -15.37 12.20 -7.16
CA ARG A 26 -16.17 12.11 -5.93
C ARG A 26 -17.67 12.07 -6.23
N ALA A 27 -18.15 12.89 -7.15
CA ALA A 27 -19.56 12.93 -7.54
C ALA A 27 -20.01 11.59 -8.16
N GLU A 28 -19.19 11.03 -9.06
CA GLU A 28 -19.46 9.74 -9.69
C GLU A 28 -19.46 8.60 -8.65
N ARG A 29 -18.51 8.60 -7.71
CA ARG A 29 -18.48 7.63 -6.60
C ARG A 29 -19.76 7.69 -5.76
N LEU A 30 -20.20 8.89 -5.39
CA LEU A 30 -21.43 9.08 -4.61
C LEU A 30 -22.67 8.60 -5.36
N ALA A 31 -22.72 8.79 -6.69
CA ALA A 31 -23.81 8.25 -7.51
C ALA A 31 -23.83 6.71 -7.47
N ARG A 32 -22.68 6.07 -7.68
CA ARG A 32 -22.57 4.59 -7.62
C ARG A 32 -22.96 4.02 -6.26
N ASP A 33 -22.58 4.70 -5.17
CA ASP A 33 -22.94 4.26 -3.82
C ASP A 33 -24.46 4.37 -3.58
N ARG A 34 -25.09 5.45 -4.05
CA ARG A 34 -26.54 5.64 -3.94
C ARG A 34 -27.29 4.54 -4.68
N ASP A 35 -26.86 4.23 -5.91
CA ASP A 35 -27.44 3.16 -6.71
C ASP A 35 -27.28 1.81 -6.00
N ARG A 36 -26.09 1.54 -5.45
CA ARG A 36 -25.84 0.32 -4.69
C ARG A 36 -26.75 0.17 -3.49
N CYS A 37 -26.94 1.23 -2.70
CA CYS A 37 -27.86 1.19 -1.57
C CYS A 37 -29.33 1.05 -2.03
N ALA A 38 -29.73 1.67 -3.14
CA ALA A 38 -31.06 1.49 -3.71
C ALA A 38 -31.30 0.04 -4.18
N GLU A 39 -30.32 -0.60 -4.82
CA GLU A 39 -30.37 -2.02 -5.25
C GLU A 39 -30.61 -2.98 -4.08
N TYR A 40 -30.06 -2.67 -2.90
CA TYR A 40 -30.29 -3.44 -1.68
C TYR A 40 -31.63 -3.15 -1.00
N GLY A 41 -32.47 -2.29 -1.59
CA GLY A 41 -33.80 -1.98 -1.10
C GLY A 41 -33.84 -0.91 0.00
N TYR A 42 -32.75 -0.17 0.23
CA TYR A 42 -32.77 0.94 1.17
C TYR A 42 -33.58 2.10 0.58
N ALA A 43 -34.62 2.53 1.29
CA ALA A 43 -35.46 3.65 0.87
C ALA A 43 -34.67 4.97 0.88
N TRP A 44 -34.78 5.75 -0.19
CA TRP A 44 -34.16 7.07 -0.26
C TRP A 44 -34.57 7.97 0.91
N ASN A 45 -33.64 8.81 1.39
CA ASN A 45 -33.83 9.73 2.52
C ASN A 45 -34.23 9.06 3.85
N SER A 46 -33.95 7.77 4.02
CA SER A 46 -34.19 7.06 5.28
C SER A 46 -32.91 6.92 6.12
N PRO A 47 -33.03 6.73 7.45
CA PRO A 47 -31.88 6.44 8.30
C PRO A 47 -31.12 5.18 7.88
N SER A 48 -31.83 4.17 7.35
CA SER A 48 -31.20 2.93 6.90
C SER A 48 -30.38 3.14 5.62
N PHE A 49 -30.83 4.01 4.71
CA PHE A 49 -30.06 4.43 3.54
C PHE A 49 -28.79 5.20 3.94
N ALA A 50 -28.90 6.13 4.89
CA ALA A 50 -27.73 6.83 5.43
C ALA A 50 -26.72 5.85 6.04
N ASN A 51 -27.19 4.85 6.80
CA ASN A 51 -26.34 3.80 7.34
C ASN A 51 -25.65 2.96 6.25
N CYS A 52 -26.35 2.61 5.16
CA CYS A 52 -25.74 1.91 4.03
C CYS A 52 -24.59 2.74 3.42
N MET A 53 -24.84 4.00 3.11
CA MET A 53 -23.85 4.92 2.55
C MET A 53 -22.63 5.07 3.47
N MET A 54 -22.85 5.26 4.77
CA MET A 54 -21.77 5.35 5.76
C MET A 54 -20.95 4.06 5.85
N ASN A 55 -21.58 2.89 5.79
CA ASN A 55 -20.87 1.61 5.82
C ASN A 55 -19.96 1.45 4.60
N LEU A 56 -20.45 1.78 3.41
CA LEU A 56 -19.64 1.78 2.19
C LEU A 56 -18.43 2.72 2.30
N ASP A 57 -18.63 3.91 2.87
CA ASP A 57 -17.54 4.86 3.10
C ASP A 57 -16.50 4.32 4.09
N ASN A 58 -16.96 3.81 5.23
CA ASN A 58 -16.10 3.21 6.24
C ASN A 58 -15.28 2.06 5.66
N GLN A 59 -15.89 1.16 4.86
CA GLN A 59 -15.16 0.07 4.23
C GLN A 59 -14.04 0.56 3.31
N ARG A 60 -14.25 1.67 2.60
CA ARG A 60 -13.20 2.27 1.77
C ARG A 60 -12.07 2.85 2.62
N GLN A 61 -12.41 3.55 3.70
CA GLN A 61 -11.41 4.08 4.63
C GLN A 61 -10.58 2.94 5.24
N TRP A 62 -11.22 1.86 5.69
CA TRP A 62 -10.52 0.68 6.19
C TRP A 62 -9.57 0.08 5.16
N ARG A 63 -10.00 -0.07 3.90
CA ARG A 63 -9.12 -0.56 2.82
C ARG A 63 -7.96 0.38 2.54
N LYS A 64 -8.20 1.70 2.61
CA LYS A 64 -7.14 2.70 2.46
C LYS A 64 -6.15 2.60 3.61
N THR A 65 -6.61 2.64 4.85
CA THR A 65 -5.78 2.49 6.04
C THR A 65 -5.00 1.18 6.04
N ALA A 66 -5.61 0.07 5.63
CA ALA A 66 -4.91 -1.22 5.52
C ALA A 66 -3.76 -1.18 4.50
N ARG A 67 -3.97 -0.52 3.35
CA ARG A 67 -2.90 -0.27 2.37
C ARG A 67 -1.83 0.65 2.94
N ASP A 68 -2.23 1.76 3.54
CA ASP A 68 -1.29 2.72 4.14
C ASP A 68 -0.44 2.04 5.24
N ILE A 69 -1.02 1.14 6.03
CA ILE A 69 -0.30 0.33 7.02
C ILE A 69 0.63 -0.68 6.34
N ALA A 70 0.18 -1.36 5.27
CA ALA A 70 1.01 -2.31 4.54
C ALA A 70 2.20 -1.61 3.86
N ASP A 71 1.96 -0.44 3.25
CA ASP A 71 2.98 0.40 2.64
C ASP A 71 3.91 0.96 3.72
N ALA A 72 3.37 1.42 4.86
CA ALA A 72 4.18 1.83 6.00
C ALA A 72 5.00 0.67 6.57
N ALA A 73 4.49 -0.56 6.61
CA ALA A 73 5.27 -1.73 7.01
C ALA A 73 6.34 -2.10 5.97
N ALA A 74 6.07 -1.85 4.68
CA ALA A 74 7.05 -1.99 3.62
C ALA A 74 8.13 -0.89 3.66
N TYR A 75 7.80 0.32 4.15
CA TYR A 75 8.68 1.49 4.17
C TYR A 75 9.20 1.92 5.56
N GLY A 76 8.75 1.34 6.69
CA GLY A 76 9.10 1.77 8.05
C GLY A 76 8.80 0.73 9.14
N GLY A 77 9.65 0.55 10.15
CA GLY A 77 10.53 1.56 10.76
C GLY A 77 11.93 1.05 11.12
N GLY A 78 12.66 0.53 10.14
CA GLY A 78 14.08 0.20 10.26
C GLY A 78 14.70 -0.09 8.89
N PRO A 79 16.05 -0.09 8.76
CA PRO A 79 16.69 -0.69 7.59
C PRO A 79 16.10 -2.08 7.31
N SER A 80 15.84 -2.43 6.04
CA SER A 80 15.32 -3.75 5.66
C SER A 80 16.18 -4.84 6.32
N GLN A 81 15.58 -5.95 6.75
CA GLN A 81 16.34 -7.01 7.41
C GLN A 81 17.52 -7.50 6.55
N ASP A 82 17.35 -7.56 5.22
CA ASP A 82 18.42 -7.83 4.27
C ASP A 82 19.57 -6.81 4.38
N ARG A 83 19.25 -5.50 4.43
CA ARG A 83 20.28 -4.46 4.60
C ARG A 83 20.96 -4.55 5.96
N VAL A 84 20.22 -4.88 7.03
CA VAL A 84 20.78 -5.05 8.37
C VAL A 84 21.71 -6.25 8.42
N HIS A 85 21.32 -7.34 7.77
CA HIS A 85 22.12 -8.55 7.60
C HIS A 85 23.41 -8.24 6.83
N ASP A 86 23.32 -7.59 5.67
CA ASP A 86 24.48 -7.19 4.86
C ASP A 86 25.45 -6.30 5.65
N LEU A 87 24.94 -5.33 6.41
CA LEU A 87 25.77 -4.45 7.26
C LEU A 87 26.44 -5.21 8.40
N ALA A 88 25.77 -6.20 8.99
CA ALA A 88 26.36 -7.04 10.04
C ALA A 88 27.47 -7.95 9.50
N ILE A 89 27.34 -8.44 8.25
CA ILE A 89 28.40 -9.17 7.53
C ILE A 89 29.57 -8.24 7.24
N GLN A 90 29.32 -7.04 6.70
CA GLN A 90 30.37 -6.07 6.37
C GLN A 90 31.22 -5.66 7.59
N ARG A 91 30.64 -5.72 8.79
CA ARG A 91 31.33 -5.41 10.05
C ARG A 91 32.02 -6.63 10.68
N SER A 92 31.93 -7.81 10.07
CA SER A 92 32.61 -9.00 10.60
C SER A 92 34.12 -8.76 10.65
N GLY A 93 34.73 -9.06 11.79
CA GLY A 93 36.13 -8.75 12.08
C GLY A 93 36.42 -7.32 12.56
N ASP A 94 35.44 -6.39 12.50
CA ASP A 94 35.61 -5.04 13.07
C ASP A 94 35.31 -5.06 14.57
N GLU A 95 36.37 -5.07 15.39
CA GLU A 95 36.25 -5.16 16.84
C GLU A 95 35.49 -4.00 17.50
N ARG A 96 35.28 -2.89 16.79
CA ARG A 96 34.52 -1.72 17.28
C ARG A 96 33.02 -2.01 17.46
N TYR A 97 32.48 -3.01 16.78
CA TYR A 97 31.06 -3.40 16.87
C TYR A 97 30.91 -4.67 17.68
N PRO A 98 30.03 -4.77 18.70
CA PRO A 98 29.84 -6.02 19.46
C PRO A 98 29.32 -7.16 18.57
N ILE A 99 29.52 -8.42 18.97
CA ILE A 99 28.94 -9.58 18.28
C ILE A 99 27.41 -9.54 18.46
N CYS A 100 26.68 -9.68 17.36
CA CYS A 100 25.22 -9.72 17.36
C CYS A 100 24.68 -10.88 18.20
N ASN A 101 23.57 -10.63 18.89
CA ASN A 101 22.82 -11.62 19.67
C ASN A 101 21.32 -11.30 19.61
N ALA A 102 20.49 -12.15 20.22
CA ALA A 102 19.04 -12.03 20.22
C ALA A 102 18.50 -10.70 20.78
N ALA A 103 19.25 -9.99 21.62
CA ALA A 103 18.86 -8.72 22.22
C ALA A 103 19.32 -7.49 21.42
N SER A 104 19.95 -7.69 20.26
CA SER A 104 20.44 -6.59 19.42
C SER A 104 19.28 -5.81 18.80
N GLU A 105 19.44 -4.49 18.63
CA GLU A 105 18.43 -3.66 17.96
C GLU A 105 18.24 -4.13 16.51
N GLY A 106 17.00 -4.46 16.15
CA GLY A 106 16.69 -5.05 14.84
C GLY A 106 17.27 -6.46 14.66
N ALA A 107 17.40 -7.23 15.75
CA ALA A 107 17.92 -8.58 15.71
C ALA A 107 17.11 -9.49 14.77
N GLY A 108 17.82 -10.18 13.88
CA GLY A 108 17.32 -11.30 13.10
C GLY A 108 18.30 -12.48 13.19
N LEU A 109 17.79 -13.69 12.95
CA LEU A 109 18.60 -14.91 12.91
C LEU A 109 18.76 -15.36 11.46
N ASP A 110 20.00 -15.40 10.98
CA ASP A 110 20.33 -16.09 9.74
C ASP A 110 20.43 -17.59 10.04
N ILE A 111 19.40 -18.34 9.64
CA ILE A 111 19.32 -19.79 9.85
C ILE A 111 20.26 -20.59 8.93
N VAL A 112 20.74 -19.99 7.85
CA VAL A 112 21.66 -20.63 6.90
C VAL A 112 23.09 -20.50 7.42
N ALA A 113 23.48 -19.30 7.84
CA ALA A 113 24.80 -19.05 8.43
C ALA A 113 24.89 -19.45 9.92
N GLY A 114 23.76 -19.64 10.60
CA GLY A 114 23.70 -19.99 12.01
C GLY A 114 24.11 -18.86 12.95
N GLY A 115 23.81 -17.60 12.60
CA GLY A 115 24.30 -16.41 13.29
C GLY A 115 23.26 -15.31 13.43
N TRP A 116 23.35 -14.52 14.50
CA TRP A 116 22.53 -13.34 14.68
C TRP A 116 23.08 -12.16 13.86
N TYR A 117 22.19 -11.31 13.36
CA TYR A 117 22.53 -10.01 12.75
C TYR A 117 21.69 -8.89 13.37
N GLY A 118 22.12 -7.63 13.25
CA GLY A 118 21.46 -6.48 13.86
C GLY A 118 22.09 -5.14 13.52
N LYS A 119 21.40 -4.04 13.84
CA LYS A 119 21.69 -2.70 13.30
C LYS A 119 23.05 -2.12 13.70
N ASN A 120 23.56 -2.43 14.90
CA ASN A 120 24.78 -1.87 15.48
C ASN A 120 25.72 -2.95 16.03
N CYS A 121 25.78 -4.10 15.37
CA CYS A 121 26.61 -5.23 15.75
C CYS A 121 27.24 -5.89 14.52
N ARG A 122 28.18 -6.81 14.74
CA ARG A 122 28.84 -7.63 13.72
C ARG A 122 28.39 -9.09 13.82
N MET A 123 28.38 -9.79 12.69
CA MET A 123 28.29 -11.25 12.72
C MET A 123 29.58 -11.86 13.30
N LYS A 124 29.45 -13.06 13.86
CA LYS A 124 30.58 -13.83 14.41
C LYS A 124 31.47 -14.38 13.30
#